data_AF-A0A6A5K1M5-F1
#
_entry.id   AF-A0A6A5K1M5-F1
#
_cell.length_a   1.000
_cell.length_b   1.000
_cell.length_c   1.000
_cell.angle_alpha   90.00
_cell.angle_beta   90.00
_cell.angle_gamma   90.00
#
_symmetry.space_group_name_H-M   'P 1'
#
loop_
_entity.id
_entity.type
_entity.pdbx_description
1 polymer ?
#
loop_
_entity_poly.entity_id
_entity_poly.type
_entity_poly.pdbx_seq_one_letter_code
_entity_poly.pdbx_strand_id
1 'polypeptide(L)'
;MTIPTRARFCIECGVWIFSALDWERHAVQHARSPNIIYGPITAEGILAAPRRCPFCMMQGRFVQMENAGHYAEHIEDHINRQFDKGCRKCPHYSCSGQDFSKKELRDHLNAVHGITLL
;
A
#
# COMPACT_ATOMS: atom_id res chain seq x y z
N MET A 1 15.96 -16.09 -28.04
CA MET A 1 15.25 -16.35 -26.77
C MET A 1 15.09 -15.03 -26.03
N THR A 2 13.87 -14.49 -25.95
CA THR A 2 13.58 -13.35 -25.07
C THR A 2 12.66 -13.86 -23.97
N ILE A 3 13.16 -13.85 -22.75
CA ILE A 3 12.47 -14.25 -21.52
C ILE A 3 11.20 -13.39 -21.39
N PRO A 4 10.03 -13.94 -20.99
CA PRO A 4 8.81 -13.15 -20.85
C PRO A 4 9.05 -12.02 -19.84
N THR A 5 8.88 -10.76 -20.27
CA THR A 5 8.64 -9.67 -19.32
C THR A 5 7.37 -10.05 -18.56
N ARG A 6 7.48 -10.26 -17.24
CA ARG A 6 6.34 -10.61 -16.39
C ARG A 6 5.26 -9.54 -16.59
N ALA A 7 4.15 -9.91 -17.22
CA ALA A 7 3.00 -9.04 -17.35
C ALA A 7 2.45 -8.74 -15.95
N ARG A 8 2.15 -7.47 -15.67
CA ARG A 8 1.59 -7.01 -14.40
C ARG A 8 0.18 -6.52 -14.61
N PHE A 9 -0.75 -6.98 -13.80
CA PHE A 9 -2.13 -6.50 -13.82
C PHE A 9 -2.28 -5.34 -12.84
N CYS A 10 -2.73 -4.18 -13.31
CA CYS A 10 -3.14 -3.09 -12.42
C CYS A 10 -4.59 -3.29 -11.99
N ILE A 11 -4.78 -3.53 -10.69
CA ILE A 11 -6.10 -3.78 -10.10
C ILE A 11 -7.00 -2.54 -10.17
N GLU A 12 -6.43 -1.34 -10.19
CA GLU A 12 -7.23 -0.11 -10.17
C GLU A 12 -7.80 0.29 -11.52
N CYS A 13 -7.06 -0.01 -12.57
CA CYS A 13 -7.46 0.27 -13.94
C CYS A 13 -8.08 -0.95 -14.64
N GLY A 14 -7.87 -2.15 -14.11
CA GLY A 14 -8.31 -3.39 -14.75
C GLY A 14 -7.53 -3.71 -16.03
N VAL A 15 -6.24 -3.34 -16.10
CA VAL A 15 -5.43 -3.44 -17.32
C VAL A 15 -4.16 -4.26 -17.11
N TRP A 16 -3.78 -5.02 -18.15
CA TRP A 16 -2.50 -5.72 -18.21
C TRP A 16 -1.42 -4.83 -18.81
N ILE A 17 -0.25 -4.80 -18.16
CA ILE A 17 0.91 -4.03 -18.56
C ILE A 17 2.08 -4.99 -18.78
N PHE A 18 2.62 -5.00 -20.00
CA PHE A 18 3.56 -6.04 -20.47
C PHE A 18 5.03 -5.62 -20.40
N SER A 19 5.30 -4.39 -19.92
CA SER A 19 6.62 -3.79 -19.83
C SER A 19 6.86 -3.24 -18.43
N ALA A 20 8.07 -3.44 -17.91
CA ALA A 20 8.48 -2.88 -16.62
C ALA A 20 8.46 -1.34 -16.63
N LEU A 21 8.91 -0.72 -17.73
CA LEU A 21 8.91 0.73 -17.90
C LEU A 21 7.48 1.29 -17.93
N ASP A 22 6.58 0.61 -18.64
CA ASP A 22 5.17 1.03 -18.70
C ASP A 22 4.50 0.87 -17.33
N TRP A 23 4.85 -0.17 -16.58
CA TRP A 23 4.38 -0.36 -15.22
C TRP A 23 4.86 0.77 -14.29
N GLU A 24 6.13 1.14 -14.35
CA GLU A 24 6.68 2.21 -13.53
C GLU A 24 6.00 3.55 -13.84
N ARG A 25 5.85 3.88 -15.14
CA ARG A 25 5.14 5.09 -15.57
C ARG A 25 3.69 5.10 -15.08
N HIS A 26 3.01 3.96 -15.19
CA HIS A 26 1.64 3.78 -14.73
C HIS A 26 1.51 3.91 -13.20
N ALA A 27 2.41 3.28 -12.45
CA ALA A 27 2.49 3.36 -11.00
C ALA A 27 2.66 4.81 -10.51
N VAL A 28 3.49 5.61 -11.19
CA VAL A 28 3.66 7.04 -10.87
C VAL A 28 2.37 7.83 -11.07
N GLN A 29 1.56 7.50 -12.08
CA GLN A 29 0.26 8.16 -12.29
C GLN A 29 -0.68 7.92 -11.11
N HIS A 30 -0.77 6.66 -10.64
CA HIS A 30 -1.58 6.32 -9.46
C HIS A 30 -1.07 6.99 -8.18
N ALA A 31 0.24 7.13 -8.04
CA ALA A 31 0.82 7.76 -6.87
C ALA A 31 0.59 9.27 -6.81
N ARG A 32 0.48 9.95 -7.96
CA ARG A 32 0.20 11.40 -8.06
C ARG A 32 -1.27 11.75 -7.82
N SER A 33 -2.18 10.83 -8.12
CA SER A 33 -3.62 11.02 -7.93
C SER A 33 -4.19 9.86 -7.12
N PRO A 34 -3.81 9.73 -5.84
CA PRO A 34 -4.19 8.58 -5.08
C PRO A 34 -5.69 8.62 -4.76
N ASN A 35 -6.39 7.54 -5.08
CA ASN A 35 -7.73 7.28 -4.54
C ASN A 35 -7.72 7.25 -2.99
N ILE A 36 -8.84 7.62 -2.39
CA ILE A 36 -9.04 7.84 -0.94
C ILE A 36 -8.86 6.55 -0.11
N ILE A 37 -8.99 5.38 -0.74
CA ILE A 37 -9.04 4.09 -0.05
C ILE A 37 -7.66 3.38 -0.11
N TYR A 38 -7.02 3.18 1.05
CA TYR A 38 -5.66 2.62 1.18
C TYR A 38 -5.57 1.27 1.93
N GLY A 39 -6.68 0.53 2.05
CA GLY A 39 -6.73 -0.78 2.73
C GLY A 39 -7.13 -1.93 1.83
N PRO A 40 -6.87 -3.20 2.17
CA PRO A 40 -7.22 -4.37 1.34
C PRO A 40 -8.68 -4.32 0.83
N ILE A 41 -8.91 -4.77 -0.41
CA ILE A 41 -10.29 -4.95 -0.90
C ILE A 41 -10.72 -6.34 -0.47
N THR A 42 -11.72 -6.40 0.38
CA THR A 42 -12.45 -7.64 0.63
C THR A 42 -13.76 -7.62 -0.14
N ALA A 43 -14.08 -8.73 -0.81
CA ALA A 43 -15.38 -8.98 -1.41
C ALA A 43 -15.89 -10.31 -0.81
N GLU A 44 -17.06 -10.29 -0.16
CA GLU A 44 -17.62 -11.47 0.52
C GLU A 44 -16.63 -12.13 1.51
N GLY A 45 -15.84 -11.31 2.23
CA GLY A 45 -14.83 -11.80 3.19
C GLY A 45 -13.55 -12.35 2.55
N ILE A 46 -13.45 -12.39 1.22
CA ILE A 46 -12.26 -12.82 0.48
C ILE A 46 -11.42 -11.60 0.10
N LEU A 47 -10.11 -11.65 0.33
CA LEU A 47 -9.18 -10.64 -0.16
C LEU A 47 -9.17 -10.64 -1.70
N ALA A 48 -9.89 -9.70 -2.29
CA ALA A 48 -9.96 -9.50 -3.73
C ALA A 48 -8.69 -8.84 -4.27
N ALA A 49 -7.99 -8.03 -3.45
CA ALA A 49 -6.75 -7.37 -3.84
C ALA A 49 -5.91 -6.94 -2.62
N PRO A 50 -4.61 -7.28 -2.57
CA PRO A 50 -3.66 -6.61 -1.69
C PRO A 50 -3.53 -5.17 -2.19
N ARG A 51 -4.04 -4.20 -1.40
CA ARG A 51 -4.04 -2.78 -1.80
C ARG A 51 -2.66 -2.13 -1.62
N ARG A 52 -2.62 -0.85 -1.97
CA ARG A 52 -1.49 0.07 -1.81
C ARG A 52 -1.03 0.16 -0.36
N CYS A 53 0.27 0.16 -0.14
CA CYS A 53 0.83 0.61 1.13
C CYS A 53 0.69 2.14 1.27
N PRO A 54 0.01 2.68 2.30
CA PRO A 54 -0.18 4.12 2.46
C PRO A 54 1.15 4.88 2.66
N PHE A 55 2.15 4.24 3.27
CA PHE A 55 3.48 4.82 3.44
C PHE A 55 4.24 4.98 2.12
N CYS A 56 4.16 3.98 1.24
CA CYS A 56 4.73 4.10 -0.11
C CYS A 56 4.03 5.19 -0.90
N MET A 57 2.71 5.31 -0.77
CA MET A 57 1.93 6.32 -1.48
C MET A 57 2.30 7.74 -1.06
N MET A 58 2.58 7.99 0.23
CA MET A 58 3.14 9.28 0.68
C MET A 58 4.44 9.67 -0.04
N GLN A 59 5.23 8.66 -0.42
CA GLN A 59 6.50 8.87 -1.14
C GLN A 59 6.31 8.94 -2.65
N GLY A 60 5.06 9.02 -3.13
CA GLY A 60 4.76 8.99 -4.56
C GLY A 60 5.06 7.63 -5.20
N ARG A 61 5.01 6.54 -4.42
CA ARG A 61 5.26 5.18 -4.92
C ARG A 61 4.00 4.33 -4.84
N PHE A 62 3.62 3.74 -5.97
CA PHE A 62 2.60 2.70 -6.02
C PHE A 62 3.28 1.33 -6.05
N VAL A 63 3.10 0.57 -4.97
CA VAL A 63 3.60 -0.81 -4.83
C VAL A 63 2.39 -1.73 -4.70
N GLN A 64 2.20 -2.58 -5.70
CA GLN A 64 1.24 -3.67 -5.65
C GLN A 64 1.95 -4.92 -5.12
N MET A 65 1.42 -5.49 -4.05
CA MET A 65 1.95 -6.72 -3.46
C MET A 65 1.04 -7.88 -3.86
N GLU A 66 1.62 -9.07 -4.01
CA GLU A 66 0.89 -10.26 -4.49
C GLU A 66 0.38 -11.13 -3.34
N ASN A 67 0.87 -10.92 -2.11
CA ASN A 67 0.58 -11.73 -0.92
C ASN A 67 0.25 -10.83 0.28
N ALA A 68 -0.79 -11.19 1.04
CA ALA A 68 -1.20 -10.54 2.28
C ALA A 68 -0.11 -10.57 3.37
N GLY A 69 0.64 -11.68 3.50
CA GLY A 69 1.75 -11.78 4.46
C GLY A 69 2.87 -10.78 4.14
N HIS A 70 3.32 -10.74 2.88
CA HIS A 70 4.30 -9.74 2.43
C HIS A 70 3.79 -8.31 2.58
N TYR A 71 2.48 -8.10 2.45
CA TYR A 71 1.86 -6.79 2.67
C TYR A 71 1.94 -6.34 4.13
N ALA A 72 1.61 -7.23 5.07
CA ALA A 72 1.72 -6.95 6.50
C ALA A 72 3.18 -6.68 6.92
N GLU A 73 4.11 -7.54 6.51
CA GLU A 73 5.54 -7.38 6.77
C GLU A 73 6.07 -6.04 6.22
N HIS A 74 5.70 -5.70 4.99
CA HIS A 74 6.10 -4.44 4.37
C HIS A 74 5.61 -3.21 5.13
N ILE A 75 4.37 -3.23 5.63
CA ILE A 75 3.84 -2.12 6.44
C ILE A 75 4.52 -2.06 7.80
N GLU A 76 4.77 -3.20 8.44
CA GLU A 76 5.51 -3.26 9.70
C GLU A 76 6.90 -2.65 9.58
N ASP A 77 7.62 -2.93 8.50
CA ASP A 77 8.91 -2.31 8.20
C ASP A 77 8.81 -0.78 8.09
N HIS A 78 7.75 -0.27 7.49
CA HIS A 78 7.50 1.16 7.43
C HIS A 78 7.23 1.76 8.81
N ILE A 79 6.41 1.11 9.62
CA ILE A 79 6.11 1.53 11.00
C ILE A 79 7.41 1.59 11.80
N ASN A 80 8.23 0.53 11.78
CA ASN A 80 9.51 0.46 12.47
C ASN A 80 10.40 1.65 12.12
N ARG A 81 10.66 1.85 10.82
CA ARG A 81 11.50 2.94 10.33
C ARG A 81 10.94 4.32 10.62
N GLN A 82 9.62 4.47 10.65
CA GLN A 82 8.98 5.74 10.97
C GLN A 82 9.21 6.11 12.45
N PHE A 83 9.07 5.13 13.35
CA PHE A 83 9.30 5.31 14.78
C PHE A 83 10.77 5.56 15.11
N ASP A 84 11.70 4.89 14.43
CA ASP A 84 13.14 5.14 14.55
C ASP A 84 13.51 6.60 14.18
N LYS A 85 12.74 7.21 13.27
CA LYS A 85 12.87 8.60 12.85
C LYS A 85 12.06 9.59 13.69
N GLY A 86 11.38 9.12 14.74
CA GLY A 86 10.54 9.94 15.62
C GLY A 86 9.22 10.40 15.01
N CYS A 87 8.84 9.92 13.82
CA CYS A 87 7.54 10.24 13.23
C CYS A 87 6.48 9.24 13.75
N ARG A 88 5.38 9.76 14.24
CA ARG A 88 4.37 8.97 14.97
C ARG A 88 2.98 9.06 14.37
N LYS A 89 2.86 9.59 13.15
CA LYS A 89 1.58 9.92 12.52
C LYS A 89 1.12 8.81 11.59
N CYS A 90 -0.17 8.79 11.32
CA CYS A 90 -0.72 7.97 10.25
C CYS A 90 -0.28 8.56 8.89
N PRO A 91 0.15 7.73 7.93
CA PRO A 91 0.53 8.19 6.60
C PRO A 91 -0.63 8.58 5.68
N HIS A 92 -1.87 8.29 6.09
CA HIS A 92 -3.05 8.60 5.30
C HIS A 92 -3.40 10.09 5.40
N TYR A 93 -3.59 10.75 4.26
CA TYR A 93 -3.80 12.21 4.22
C TYR A 93 -5.10 12.68 4.88
N SER A 94 -6.12 11.81 4.99
CA SER A 94 -7.39 12.13 5.66
C SER A 94 -7.33 11.90 7.16
N CYS A 95 -6.26 11.28 7.68
CA CYS A 95 -6.15 11.05 9.12
C CYS A 95 -5.62 12.29 9.82
N SER A 96 -6.19 12.56 11.00
CA SER A 96 -5.73 13.63 11.88
C SER A 96 -4.25 13.44 12.18
N GLY A 97 -3.45 14.51 12.07
CA GLY A 97 -2.02 14.52 12.30
C GLY A 97 -1.59 14.38 13.76
N GLN A 98 -2.37 13.63 14.56
CA GLN A 98 -2.05 13.25 15.93
C GLN A 98 -0.91 12.24 15.96
N ASP A 99 -0.17 12.25 17.06
CA ASP A 99 0.89 11.28 17.29
C ASP A 99 0.32 10.04 17.98
N PHE A 100 0.73 8.87 17.49
CA PHE A 100 0.36 7.56 17.99
C PHE A 100 1.58 6.88 18.64
N SER A 101 1.37 6.07 19.67
CA SER A 101 2.30 5.00 20.00
C SER A 101 2.28 3.93 18.89
N LYS A 102 3.29 3.06 18.87
CA LYS A 102 3.40 2.02 17.83
C LYS A 102 2.19 1.09 17.82
N LYS A 103 1.67 0.75 19.01
CA LYS A 103 0.47 -0.07 19.15
C LYS A 103 -0.76 0.69 18.66
N GLU A 104 -0.96 1.93 19.10
CA GLU A 104 -2.12 2.74 18.67
C GLU A 104 -2.14 2.98 17.16
N LEU A 105 -0.96 3.12 16.52
CA LEU A 105 -0.90 3.24 15.07
C LEU A 105 -1.36 1.95 14.37
N ARG A 106 -0.95 0.77 14.86
CA ARG A 106 -1.42 -0.51 14.33
C ARG A 106 -2.93 -0.67 14.50
N ASP A 107 -3.42 -0.36 15.69
CA ASP A 107 -4.85 -0.43 16.00
C ASP A 107 -5.64 0.54 15.10
N HIS A 108 -5.13 1.75 14.88
CA HIS A 108 -5.70 2.74 13.96
C HIS A 108 -5.70 2.26 12.51
N LEU A 109 -4.60 1.70 12.01
CA LEU A 109 -4.51 1.14 10.66
C LEU A 109 -5.52 0.01 10.45
N ASN A 110 -5.74 -0.83 11.45
CA ASN A 110 -6.75 -1.89 11.39
C ASN A 110 -8.18 -1.32 11.43
N ALA A 111 -8.50 -0.49 12.42
CA ALA A 111 -9.86 -0.01 12.63
C ALA A 111 -10.35 1.01 11.59
N VAL A 112 -9.46 1.91 11.15
CA VAL A 112 -9.81 3.01 10.23
C VAL A 112 -9.52 2.66 8.77
N HIS A 113 -8.47 1.87 8.53
CA HIS A 113 -8.04 1.54 7.17
C HIS A 113 -8.20 0.06 6.81
N GLY A 114 -8.68 -0.81 7.71
CA GLY A 114 -8.85 -2.24 7.44
C GLY A 114 -7.52 -2.97 7.20
N ILE A 115 -6.39 -2.39 7.63
CA ILE A 115 -5.07 -2.97 7.47
C ILE A 115 -4.77 -3.82 8.69
N THR A 116 -4.98 -5.13 8.57
CA THR A 116 -4.63 -6.09 9.62
C THR A 116 -3.16 -6.45 9.52
N LEU A 117 -2.41 -6.20 10.60
CA LEU A 117 -1.00 -6.52 10.76
C LEU A 117 -0.89 -7.69 11.74
N LEU A 118 0.02 -8.64 11.45
CA LEU A 118 0.25 -9.85 12.26
C LEU A 118 1.13 -9.58 13.48
#